data_AF-A0A3B3ZGM2-F1
#
_entry.id   AF-A0A3B3ZGM2-F1
#
_cell.length_a   1.000
_cell.length_b   1.000
_cell.length_c   1.000
_cell.angle_alpha   90.00
_cell.angle_beta   90.00
_cell.angle_gamma   90.00
#
_symmetry.space_group_name_H-M   'P 1'
#
loop_
_entity.id
_entity.type
_entity.pdbx_description
1 polymer ?
#
loop_
_entity_poly.entity_id
_entity_poly.type
_entity_poly.pdbx_seq_one_letter_code
_entity_poly.pdbx_strand_id
1 'polypeptide(L)'
;MFPCLTYLERNVRVDCEFPPTYQIPGPYCEYRQDSRLVGTTVPNQVIYVNVEDRRRSNVSLVYPNLCRLTWAPLADETPKTYTCRVYQGNSWKENSMAVHHRILPICSALSVKSAPWLILLVLLLPLLLRPFDQ
;
A
#
# COMPACT_ATOMS: atom_id res chain seq x y z
N MET A 1 5.05 -3.02 -3.00
CA MET A 1 3.68 -3.27 -2.49
C MET A 1 3.83 -3.68 -1.05
N PHE A 2 3.05 -3.09 -0.15
CA PHE A 2 3.23 -3.23 1.30
C PHE A 2 1.86 -3.44 1.96
N PRO A 3 1.59 -4.61 2.57
CA PRO A 3 0.40 -4.82 3.36
C PRO A 3 0.61 -4.48 4.83
N CYS A 4 -0.42 -3.96 5.48
CA CYS A 4 -0.46 -3.74 6.91
C CYS A 4 -1.92 -3.75 7.44
N LEU A 5 -2.10 -3.84 8.75
CA LEU A 5 -3.41 -3.74 9.41
C LEU A 5 -3.63 -2.34 9.97
N THR A 6 -4.76 -1.71 9.62
CA THR A 6 -5.14 -0.43 10.23
C THR A 6 -5.34 -0.59 11.74
N TYR A 7 -4.89 0.39 12.52
CA TYR A 7 -4.90 0.28 13.98
C TYR A 7 -6.33 0.23 14.56
N LEU A 8 -7.24 1.03 14.01
CA LEU A 8 -8.58 1.25 14.55
C LEU A 8 -9.54 0.09 14.21
N GLU A 9 -9.70 -0.20 12.91
CA GLU A 9 -10.69 -1.15 12.41
C GLU A 9 -10.09 -2.52 12.08
N ARG A 10 -8.75 -2.67 12.18
CA ARG A 10 -8.01 -3.87 11.74
C ARG A 10 -8.27 -4.25 10.28
N ASN A 11 -8.68 -3.29 9.46
CA ASN A 11 -8.77 -3.44 8.01
C ASN A 11 -7.39 -3.73 7.44
N VAL A 12 -7.32 -4.65 6.49
CA VAL A 12 -6.12 -4.90 5.68
C VAL A 12 -5.95 -3.72 4.73
N ARG A 13 -4.83 -3.03 4.83
CA ARG A 13 -4.42 -1.97 3.92
C ARG A 13 -3.29 -2.47 3.06
N VAL A 14 -3.40 -2.28 1.76
CA VAL A 14 -2.40 -2.69 0.78
C VAL A 14 -2.00 -1.48 -0.06
N ASP A 15 -0.81 -0.96 0.22
CA ASP A 15 -0.25 0.19 -0.48
C ASP A 15 0.65 -0.29 -1.63
N CYS A 16 0.36 0.16 -2.84
CA CYS A 16 1.06 -0.17 -4.06
C CYS A 16 1.68 1.11 -4.63
N GLU A 17 2.99 1.25 -4.43
CA GLU A 17 3.77 2.39 -4.92
C GLU A 17 4.20 2.16 -6.38
N PHE A 18 4.12 3.22 -7.17
CA PHE A 18 4.51 3.24 -8.58
C PHE A 18 5.32 4.51 -8.88
N PRO A 19 6.06 4.57 -9.99
CA PRO A 19 6.79 5.79 -10.36
C PRO A 19 5.79 6.92 -10.70
N PRO A 20 5.98 8.15 -10.19
CA PRO A 20 5.07 9.25 -10.49
C PRO A 20 5.00 9.49 -12.00
N THR A 21 3.78 9.70 -12.50
CA THR A 21 3.53 10.01 -13.91
C THR A 21 2.63 11.23 -14.01
N TYR A 22 2.92 12.08 -15.00
CA TYR A 22 2.14 13.27 -15.34
C TYR A 22 1.43 13.11 -16.70
N GLN A 23 1.35 11.87 -17.20
CA GLN A 23 0.66 11.57 -18.45
C GLN A 23 -0.85 11.73 -18.28
N ILE A 24 -1.52 12.19 -19.34
CA ILE A 24 -2.97 12.32 -19.43
C ILE A 24 -3.47 11.24 -20.42
N PRO A 25 -4.48 10.42 -20.06
CA PRO A 25 -5.21 10.40 -18.80
C PRO A 25 -4.34 9.95 -17.61
N GLY A 26 -4.64 10.49 -16.42
CA GLY A 26 -3.89 10.22 -15.19
C GLY A 26 -3.87 8.75 -14.80
N PRO A 27 -2.98 8.34 -13.88
CA PRO A 27 -2.85 6.95 -13.49
C PRO A 27 -4.11 6.44 -12.82
N TYR A 28 -4.47 5.19 -13.07
CA TYR A 28 -5.57 4.52 -12.38
C TYR A 28 -5.15 3.15 -11.87
N CYS A 29 -5.79 2.73 -10.77
CA CYS A 29 -5.46 1.54 -10.02
C CYS A 29 -6.60 0.54 -10.12
N GLU A 30 -6.28 -0.71 -10.41
CA GLU A 30 -7.18 -1.86 -10.32
C GLU A 30 -6.64 -2.82 -9.26
N TYR A 31 -7.49 -3.25 -8.33
CA TYR A 31 -7.14 -4.28 -7.35
C TYR A 31 -7.95 -5.54 -7.56
N ARG A 32 -7.26 -6.68 -7.44
CA ARG A 32 -7.87 -8.00 -7.47
C ARG A 32 -7.52 -8.78 -6.20
N GLN A 33 -8.45 -9.60 -5.75
CA GLN A 33 -8.26 -10.58 -4.70
C GLN A 33 -8.53 -11.97 -5.29
N ASP A 34 -7.57 -12.89 -5.20
CA ASP A 34 -7.64 -14.23 -5.79
C ASP A 34 -8.15 -14.19 -7.25
N SER A 35 -7.59 -13.26 -8.03
CA SER A 35 -7.96 -12.97 -9.43
C SER A 35 -9.33 -12.34 -9.66
N ARG A 36 -10.15 -12.11 -8.64
CA ARG A 36 -11.44 -11.42 -8.74
C ARG A 36 -11.26 -9.92 -8.57
N LEU A 37 -11.90 -9.12 -9.43
CA LEU A 37 -11.87 -7.67 -9.33
C LEU A 37 -12.63 -7.21 -8.10
N VAL A 38 -11.95 -6.45 -7.25
CA VAL A 38 -12.54 -5.96 -6.00
C VAL A 38 -12.79 -4.46 -5.98
N GLY A 39 -12.02 -3.70 -6.74
CA GLY A 39 -12.23 -2.26 -6.86
C GLY A 39 -11.27 -1.64 -7.85
N THR A 40 -11.63 -0.46 -8.34
CA THR A 40 -10.82 0.31 -9.29
C THR A 40 -11.06 1.80 -9.11
N THR A 41 -10.07 2.61 -9.46
CA THR A 41 -10.17 4.08 -9.52
C THR A 41 -10.44 4.58 -10.94
N VAL A 42 -10.72 3.69 -11.89
CA VAL A 42 -11.04 4.08 -13.27
C VAL A 42 -12.30 4.96 -13.26
N PRO A 43 -12.24 6.18 -13.84
CA PRO A 43 -13.41 7.04 -13.92
C PRO A 43 -14.50 6.38 -14.78
N ASN A 44 -15.76 6.45 -14.32
CA ASN A 44 -16.95 5.96 -15.03
C ASN A 44 -17.00 4.46 -15.35
N GLN A 45 -16.17 3.63 -14.72
CA GLN A 45 -16.29 2.18 -14.89
C GLN A 45 -17.41 1.62 -14.00
N VAL A 46 -18.43 1.01 -14.61
CA VAL A 46 -19.42 0.22 -13.88
C VAL A 46 -18.74 -1.09 -13.48
N ILE A 47 -18.32 -1.16 -12.22
CA ILE A 47 -17.63 -2.33 -11.69
C ILE A 47 -18.68 -3.35 -11.25
N TYR A 48 -18.70 -4.52 -11.89
CA TYR A 48 -19.45 -5.70 -11.45
C TYR A 48 -18.69 -6.38 -10.30
N VAL A 49 -18.61 -5.69 -9.15
CA VAL A 49 -18.15 -6.27 -7.90
C VAL A 49 -19.38 -6.77 -7.14
N ASN A 50 -19.25 -7.88 -6.41
CA ASN A 50 -20.28 -8.30 -5.47
C ASN A 50 -20.60 -7.13 -4.51
N VAL A 51 -21.87 -6.90 -4.22
CA VAL A 51 -22.35 -5.80 -3.36
C VAL A 51 -21.68 -5.84 -1.98
N GLU A 52 -21.41 -7.04 -1.46
CA GLU A 52 -20.71 -7.23 -0.18
C GLU A 52 -19.25 -6.78 -0.27
N ASP A 53 -18.52 -7.22 -1.30
CA ASP A 53 -17.13 -6.84 -1.54
C ASP A 53 -16.99 -5.34 -1.83
N ARG A 54 -17.97 -4.73 -2.51
CA ARG A 54 -18.01 -3.29 -2.76
C ARG A 54 -18.18 -2.46 -1.48
N ARG A 55 -18.92 -2.96 -0.50
CA ARG A 55 -19.09 -2.29 0.81
C ARG A 55 -17.87 -2.47 1.71
N ARG A 56 -17.10 -3.52 1.47
CA ARG A 56 -15.96 -3.92 2.30
C ARG A 56 -14.63 -3.38 1.80
N SER A 57 -14.60 -2.96 0.54
CA SER A 57 -13.39 -2.53 -0.15
C SER A 57 -13.43 -1.06 -0.49
N ASN A 58 -12.28 -0.43 -0.36
CA ASN A 58 -12.08 0.94 -0.81
C ASN A 58 -10.75 1.04 -1.52
N VAL A 59 -10.81 1.33 -2.82
CA VAL A 59 -9.62 1.61 -3.62
C VAL A 59 -9.57 3.12 -3.84
N SER A 60 -8.45 3.71 -3.42
CA SER A 60 -8.17 5.13 -3.62
C SER A 60 -6.81 5.31 -4.28
N LEU A 61 -6.72 6.33 -5.13
CA LEU A 61 -5.47 6.82 -5.65
C LEU A 61 -5.00 7.97 -4.75
N VAL A 62 -3.95 7.74 -3.98
CA VAL A 62 -3.29 8.77 -3.19
C VAL A 62 -2.24 9.42 -4.08
N TYR A 63 -2.59 10.60 -4.61
CA TYR A 63 -1.72 11.37 -5.50
C TYR A 63 -0.37 11.67 -4.83
N PRO A 64 0.77 11.57 -5.55
CA PRO A 64 0.90 11.34 -6.99
C PRO A 64 1.15 9.89 -7.43
N ASN A 65 1.52 9.00 -6.51
CA ASN A 65 2.22 7.77 -6.92
C ASN A 65 1.90 6.53 -6.05
N LEU A 66 0.79 6.55 -5.33
CA LEU A 66 0.40 5.48 -4.43
C LEU A 66 -1.05 5.06 -4.66
N CYS A 67 -1.25 3.80 -5.02
CA CYS A 67 -2.56 3.16 -4.98
C CYS A 67 -2.76 2.56 -3.58
N ARG A 68 -3.93 2.77 -2.99
CA ARG A 68 -4.29 2.24 -1.66
C ARG A 68 -5.57 1.44 -1.74
N LEU A 69 -5.47 0.16 -1.42
CA LEU A 69 -6.62 -0.69 -1.11
C LEU A 69 -6.80 -0.73 0.41
N THR A 70 -8.02 -0.51 0.88
CA THR A 70 -8.44 -0.80 2.25
C THR A 70 -9.53 -1.85 2.19
N TRP A 71 -9.36 -2.94 2.95
CA TRP A 71 -10.22 -4.11 2.94
C TRP A 71 -10.63 -4.46 4.34
N ALA A 72 -11.93 -4.55 4.64
CA ALA A 72 -12.36 -4.92 5.98
C ALA A 72 -11.92 -6.36 6.33
N PRO A 73 -11.55 -6.65 7.59
CA PRO A 73 -10.90 -7.90 7.97
C PRO A 73 -11.78 -9.10 7.66
N LEU A 74 -11.25 -10.09 6.92
CA LEU A 74 -11.89 -11.40 6.75
C LEU A 74 -11.76 -12.21 8.04
N ALA A 75 -12.86 -12.85 8.45
CA ALA A 75 -12.84 -13.89 9.48
C ALA A 75 -12.15 -15.18 8.99
N ASP A 76 -11.94 -15.30 7.67
CA ASP A 76 -11.25 -16.42 7.05
C ASP A 76 -9.75 -16.41 7.37
N GLU A 77 -9.27 -17.55 7.86
CA GLU A 77 -7.85 -17.78 8.18
C GLU A 77 -6.99 -18.05 6.95
N THR A 78 -7.61 -18.25 5.78
CA THR A 78 -6.88 -18.57 4.56
C THR A 78 -6.11 -17.34 4.05
N PRO A 79 -4.82 -17.48 3.68
CA PRO A 79 -4.10 -16.43 3.01
C PRO A 79 -4.77 -16.09 1.68
N LYS A 80 -4.89 -14.79 1.38
CA LYS A 80 -5.51 -14.29 0.15
C LYS A 80 -4.46 -13.62 -0.71
N THR A 81 -4.54 -13.78 -2.02
CA THR A 81 -3.60 -13.16 -2.95
C THR A 81 -4.17 -11.85 -3.44
N TYR A 82 -3.47 -10.74 -3.17
CA TYR A 82 -3.84 -9.41 -3.64
C TYR A 82 -2.95 -9.03 -4.83
N THR A 83 -3.58 -8.56 -5.89
CA THR A 83 -2.91 -8.07 -7.10
C THR A 83 -3.28 -6.62 -7.33
N CYS A 84 -2.28 -5.77 -7.48
CA CYS A 84 -2.41 -4.36 -7.82
C CYS A 84 -1.94 -4.16 -9.26
N ARG A 85 -2.82 -3.63 -10.11
CA ARG A 85 -2.50 -3.24 -11.49
C ARG A 85 -2.65 -1.73 -11.64
N VAL A 86 -1.56 -1.06 -11.99
CA VAL A 86 -1.52 0.39 -12.20
C VAL A 86 -1.34 0.65 -13.67
N TYR A 87 -2.21 1.47 -14.24
CA TYR A 87 -2.17 1.85 -15.64
C TYR A 87 -1.62 3.27 -15.77
N GLN A 88 -0.70 3.47 -16.71
CA GLN A 88 -0.02 4.74 -16.99
C GLN A 88 0.12 4.89 -18.51
N GLY A 89 -0.71 5.75 -19.11
CA GLY A 89 -0.79 5.91 -20.57
C GLY A 89 -1.13 4.57 -21.25
N ASN A 90 -0.23 4.10 -22.12
CA ASN A 90 -0.36 2.82 -22.84
C ASN A 90 0.29 1.63 -22.11
N SER A 91 0.89 1.87 -20.94
CA SER A 91 1.58 0.84 -20.18
C SER A 91 0.82 0.47 -18.91
N TRP A 92 1.04 -0.73 -18.40
CA TRP A 92 0.53 -1.14 -17.09
C TRP A 92 1.61 -1.89 -16.32
N LYS A 93 1.60 -1.73 -15.00
CA LYS A 93 2.45 -2.48 -14.07
C LYS A 93 1.56 -3.27 -13.14
N GLU A 94 1.86 -4.55 -12.97
CA GLU A 94 1.17 -5.42 -12.03
C GLU A 94 2.13 -5.91 -10.96
N ASN A 95 1.67 -5.93 -9.72
CA ASN A 95 2.36 -6.55 -8.60
C ASN A 95 1.36 -7.42 -7.84
N SER A 96 1.77 -8.62 -7.50
CA SER A 96 0.94 -9.60 -6.78
C SER A 96 1.64 -10.00 -5.49
N MET A 97 0.88 -10.22 -4.43
CA MET A 97 1.42 -10.72 -3.17
C MET A 97 0.38 -11.53 -2.40
N ALA A 98 0.85 -12.61 -1.76
CA ALA A 98 0.05 -13.37 -0.82
C ALA A 98 0.07 -12.69 0.55
N VAL A 99 -1.12 -12.51 1.13
CA VAL A 99 -1.30 -11.81 2.41
C VAL A 99 -1.88 -12.78 3.42
N HIS A 100 -1.16 -12.93 4.54
CA HIS A 100 -1.60 -13.74 5.66
C HIS A 100 -1.99 -12.83 6.83
N HIS A 101 -3.29 -12.76 7.15
CA HIS A 101 -3.82 -11.80 8.12
C HIS A 101 -3.14 -11.86 9.50
N ARG A 102 -2.74 -13.06 9.98
CA ARG A 102 -2.08 -13.23 11.29
C ARG A 102 -0.66 -12.66 11.38
N ILE A 103 0.01 -12.45 10.24
CA ILE A 103 1.44 -12.09 10.18
C ILE A 103 1.60 -10.60 9.80
N LEU A 104 0.50 -9.91 9.50
CA LEU A 104 0.56 -8.53 9.05
C LEU A 104 0.95 -7.57 10.19
N PRO A 105 1.93 -6.69 9.95
CA PRO A 105 2.24 -5.64 10.90
C PRO A 105 1.09 -4.61 10.94
N ILE A 106 0.96 -3.90 12.06
CA ILE A 106 0.08 -2.74 12.15
C ILE A 106 0.65 -1.63 11.27
N CYS A 107 -0.21 -0.94 10.52
CA CYS A 107 0.16 0.21 9.71
C CYS A 107 0.73 1.30 10.62
N SER A 108 2.05 1.44 10.66
CA SER A 108 2.72 2.55 11.32
C SER A 108 3.11 3.59 10.27
N ALA A 109 3.02 4.88 10.62
CA ALA A 109 3.54 5.97 9.80
C ALA A 109 5.08 5.91 9.61
N LEU A 110 5.74 4.92 10.23
CA LEU A 110 7.17 4.67 10.24
C LEU A 110 7.68 3.80 9.09
N SER A 111 6.86 3.50 8.07
CA SER A 111 7.40 3.20 6.73
C SER A 111 7.96 4.47 6.05
N VAL A 112 8.59 5.35 6.83
CA VAL A 112 9.55 6.32 6.33
C VAL A 112 10.74 5.47 5.95
N LYS A 113 11.04 5.46 4.64
CA LYS A 113 12.29 4.96 4.05
C LYS A 113 13.36 4.88 5.13
N SER A 114 13.67 3.66 5.58
CA SER A 114 14.74 3.40 6.55
C SER A 114 16.03 3.73 5.84
N ALA A 115 16.33 5.01 5.77
CA ALA A 115 17.51 5.49 5.14
C ALA A 115 18.59 5.27 6.20
N PRO A 116 19.54 4.36 5.96
CA PRO A 116 20.47 3.90 6.97
C PRO A 116 21.38 5.02 7.51
N TRP A 117 21.50 6.12 6.77
CA TRP A 117 22.22 7.33 7.15
C TRP A 117 21.71 8.02 8.44
N LEU A 118 20.41 7.93 8.78
CA LEU A 118 19.83 8.62 9.94
C LEU A 118 20.20 7.88 11.24
N ILE A 119 20.25 6.56 11.19
CA ILE A 119 20.69 5.73 12.32
C ILE A 119 22.20 5.96 12.56
N LEU A 120 22.98 6.10 11.47
CA LEU A 120 24.40 6.40 11.55
C LEU A 120 24.68 7.77 12.19
N LEU A 121 23.88 8.79 11.88
CA LEU A 121 23.98 10.13 12.48
C LEU A 121 23.72 10.13 13.99
N VAL A 122 22.72 9.38 14.46
CA VAL A 122 22.41 9.27 15.89
C VAL A 122 23.53 8.58 16.67
N LEU A 123 24.19 7.57 16.06
CA LEU A 123 25.33 6.88 16.66
C LEU A 123 26.63 7.72 16.67
N LEU A 124 26.79 8.64 15.73
CA LEU A 124 27.99 9.51 15.61
C LEU A 124 27.90 10.79 16.46
N LEU A 125 26.69 11.27 16.79
CA LEU A 125 26.49 12.45 17.66
C LEU A 125 27.24 12.40 19.00
N PRO A 126 27.22 11.30 19.78
CA PRO A 126 27.92 11.24 21.06
C PRO A 126 29.45 11.21 20.95
N LEU A 127 30.00 10.94 19.76
CA LEU A 127 31.45 10.99 19.52
C LEU A 127 31.93 12.42 19.17
N LEU A 128 31.07 13.22 18.54
CA LEU A 128 31.37 14.61 18.15
C LEU A 128 31.13 15.63 19.29
N LEU A 129 30.23 15.31 20.23
CA LEU A 129 29.89 16.17 21.37
C LEU A 129 30.71 15.86 22.64
N ARG A 130 31.73 15.01 22.58
CA ARG A 130 32.66 14.89 23.72
C ARG A 130 33.42 16.20 23.85
N PRO A 131 33.23 16.99 24.94
CA PRO A 131 34.12 18.09 25.22
C PRO A 131 35.53 17.53 25.39
N PHE A 132 36.50 18.16 24.73
CA PHE A 132 37.92 18.04 25.01
C PHE A 132 38.11 18.46 26.47
N ASP A 133 38.16 17.51 27.40
CA ASP A 133 38.64 17.74 28.76
C ASP A 133 40.14 17.40 28.75
N GLN A 134 40.95 18.44 28.55
CA GLN A 134 42.41 18.44 28.72
C GLN A 134 42.81 19.77 29.36
#